data_AF-A0A7J9XYP8-F1
#
_entry.id   AF-A0A7J9XYP8-F1
#
_cell.length_a   1.000
_cell.length_b   1.000
_cell.length_c   1.000
_cell.angle_alpha   90.00
_cell.angle_beta   90.00
_cell.angle_gamma   90.00
#
_symmetry.space_group_name_H-M   'P 1'
#
loop_
_entity.id
_entity.type
_entity.pdbx_description
1 polymer ?
#
loop_
_entity_poly.entity_id
_entity_poly.type
_entity_poly.pdbx_seq_one_letter_code
_entity_poly.pdbx_strand_id
1 'polypeptide(L)' 'DDPLVIANEFSEVHVSTVRTRNGMRLRVRDAKAGREILLCPLELECLTWQDSDTFSAMLRTPFGPEEDD' A
#
# COMPACT_ATOMS: atom_id res chain seq x y z
N ASP A 1 -16.22 5.98 10.51
CA ASP A 1 -15.74 6.63 9.27
C ASP A 1 -15.63 5.61 8.18
N ASP A 2 -16.23 5.91 7.04
CA ASP A 2 -16.14 5.10 5.84
C ASP A 2 -14.73 5.25 5.23
N PRO A 3 -14.15 4.17 4.67
CA PRO A 3 -12.84 4.24 4.06
C PRO A 3 -12.87 5.07 2.76
N LEU A 4 -11.78 5.78 2.49
CA LEU A 4 -11.52 6.34 1.16
C LEU A 4 -11.29 5.18 0.19
N VAL A 5 -12.07 5.12 -0.88
CA VAL A 5 -11.94 4.09 -1.92
C VAL A 5 -11.11 4.65 -3.07
N ILE A 6 -10.06 3.94 -3.47
CA ILE A 6 -9.23 4.23 -4.64
C ILE A 6 -9.29 3.01 -5.56
N ALA A 7 -9.70 3.20 -6.82
CA ALA A 7 -9.89 2.12 -7.76
C ALA A 7 -9.45 2.49 -9.18
N ASN A 8 -9.05 1.48 -9.94
CA ASN A 8 -8.84 1.52 -11.38
C ASN A 8 -9.40 0.23 -12.03
N GLU A 9 -9.10 0.00 -13.30
CA GLU A 9 -9.57 -1.17 -14.05
C GLU A 9 -8.96 -2.51 -13.58
N PHE A 10 -7.90 -2.49 -12.78
CA PHE A 10 -7.18 -3.66 -12.32
C PHE A 10 -7.35 -3.93 -10.81
N SER A 11 -7.55 -2.90 -10.00
CA SER A 11 -7.55 -3.01 -8.55
C SER A 11 -8.47 -2.00 -7.86
N GLU A 12 -8.87 -2.36 -6.64
CA GLU A 12 -9.58 -1.48 -5.72
C GLU A 12 -8.95 -1.64 -4.33
N VAL A 13 -8.60 -0.51 -3.72
CA VAL A 13 -8.07 -0.46 -2.35
C VAL A 13 -8.89 0.47 -1.48
N HIS A 14 -9.07 0.06 -0.22
CA HIS A 14 -9.73 0.84 0.81
C HIS A 14 -8.68 1.42 1.74
N VAL A 15 -8.72 2.74 1.91
CA VAL A 15 -7.77 3.52 2.68
C VAL A 15 -8.45 4.10 3.90
N SER A 16 -7.92 3.83 5.08
CA SER A 16 -8.52 4.26 6.35
C SER A 16 -7.47 4.49 7.42
N THR A 17 -7.67 5.45 8.30
CA THR A 17 -6.83 5.59 9.49
C THR A 17 -7.23 4.57 10.55
N VAL A 18 -6.27 3.91 11.19
CA VAL A 18 -6.50 2.98 12.29
C VAL A 18 -5.62 3.34 13.48
N ARG A 19 -6.20 3.30 14.68
CA ARG A 19 -5.46 3.56 15.92
C ARG A 19 -4.89 2.26 16.45
N THR A 20 -3.57 2.23 16.64
CA THR A 20 -2.85 1.09 17.23
C THR A 20 -2.30 1.48 18.61
N ARG A 21 -1.72 0.52 19.33
CA ARG A 21 -0.98 0.79 20.58
C ARG A 21 0.20 1.75 20.35
N ASN A 22 0.77 1.76 19.14
CA ASN A 22 1.94 2.54 18.76
C ASN A 22 1.58 3.80 17.95
N GLY A 23 0.36 4.31 18.12
CA GLY A 23 -0.14 5.51 17.45
C GLY A 23 -0.99 5.21 16.21
N MET A 24 -1.27 6.27 15.44
CA MET A 24 -2.07 6.18 14.22
C MET A 24 -1.29 5.48 13.10
N ARG A 25 -2.01 4.76 12.26
CA ARG A 25 -1.53 4.15 11.01
C ARG A 25 -2.50 4.47 9.88
N LEU A 26 -1.97 4.62 8.67
CA LEU A 26 -2.77 4.54 7.45
C LEU A 26 -2.83 3.08 7.03
N ARG A 27 -4.04 2.51 7.03
CA ARG A 27 -4.28 1.19 6.47
C ARG A 27 -4.62 1.32 5.00
N VAL A 28 -3.92 0.56 4.16
CA VAL A 28 -4.28 0.33 2.75
C VAL A 28 -4.60 -1.15 2.61
N ARG A 29 -5.85 -1.46 2.24
CA ARG A 29 -6.35 -2.84 2.13
C ARG A 29 -6.86 -3.11 0.72
N ASP A 30 -6.42 -4.20 0.13
CA ASP A 30 -6.98 -4.72 -1.12
C ASP A 30 -8.39 -5.27 -0.88
N ALA A 31 -9.35 -4.82 -1.69
CA ALA A 31 -10.76 -5.19 -1.55
C ALA A 31 -11.04 -6.68 -1.87
N LYS A 32 -10.21 -7.32 -2.72
CA LYS A 32 -10.42 -8.68 -3.23
C LYS A 32 -9.47 -9.70 -2.62
N ALA A 33 -8.17 -9.37 -2.59
CA ALA A 33 -7.11 -10.29 -2.17
C ALA A 33 -6.95 -10.38 -0.65
N GLY A 34 -7.59 -9.49 0.11
CA GLY A 34 -7.49 -9.44 1.57
C GLY A 34 -6.11 -9.06 2.10
N ARG A 35 -5.17 -8.70 1.22
CA ARG A 35 -3.84 -8.18 1.58
C ARG A 35 -3.99 -6.77 2.15
N GLU A 36 -3.19 -6.44 3.14
CA GLU A 36 -3.16 -5.10 3.71
C GLU A 36 -1.76 -4.69 4.18
N ILE A 37 -1.56 -3.37 4.26
CA ILE A 37 -0.38 -2.76 4.87
C ILE A 37 -0.81 -1.64 5.82
N LEU A 38 -0.03 -1.46 6.89
CA LEU A 38 -0.21 -0.40 7.88
C LEU A 38 1.03 0.49 7.86
N LEU A 39 0.87 1.73 7.42
CA LEU A 39 1.95 2.70 7.32
C LEU A 39 1.87 3.71 8.47
N CYS A 40 2.95 3.89 9.20
CA CYS A 40 3.10 4.98 10.15
C CYS A 40 3.39 6.31 9.43
N PRO A 41 3.27 7.45 10.14
CA PRO A 41 3.54 8.75 9.53
C PRO A 41 4.92 8.86 8.89
N LEU A 42 5.97 8.30 9.51
CA LEU A 42 7.32 8.33 8.97
C LEU A 42 7.46 7.50 7.69
N GLU A 43 6.86 6.30 7.65
CA GLU A 43 6.86 5.46 6.45
C GLU A 43 6.13 6.16 5.28
N LEU A 44 5.02 6.85 5.57
CA LEU A 44 4.31 7.65 4.56
C LEU A 44 5.16 8.81 4.05
N GLU A 45 5.81 9.54 4.95
CA GLU A 45 6.70 10.64 4.59
C GLU A 45 7.83 10.16 3.67
N CYS A 46 8.46 9.02 3.99
CA CYS A 46 9.47 8.40 3.14
C CYS A 46 8.95 8.12 1.72
N LEU A 47 7.70 7.65 1.57
CA LEU A 47 7.10 7.42 0.24
C LEU A 47 6.93 8.72 -0.55
N THR A 48 6.65 9.85 0.11
CA THR A 48 6.48 11.14 -0.58
C THR A 48 7.79 11.71 -1.13
N TRP A 49 8.94 11.21 -0.69
CA TRP A 49 10.26 11.63 -1.20
C TRP A 49 10.73 10.82 -2.40
N GLN A 50 10.04 9.71 -2.72
CA GLN A 50 10.46 8.84 -3.82
C GLN A 50 9.99 9.39 -5.16
N ASP A 51 10.76 9.10 -6.21
CA ASP A 51 10.38 9.37 -7.59
C ASP A 51 9.59 8.21 -8.21
N SER A 52 9.05 8.45 -9.41
CA SER A 52 8.29 7.45 -10.16
C SER A 52 9.13 6.22 -10.56
N ASP A 53 10.44 6.40 -10.74
CA ASP A 53 11.36 5.31 -11.09
C ASP A 53 11.50 4.31 -9.94
N THR A 54 11.57 4.83 -8.70
CA THR A 54 11.60 4.02 -7.48
C THR A 54 10.33 3.16 -7.35
N PHE A 55 9.15 3.74 -7.56
CA PHE A 55 7.90 2.97 -7.55
C PHE A 55 7.84 1.92 -8.65
N SER A 56 8.31 2.27 -9.85
CA SER A 56 8.37 1.33 -10.98
C SER A 56 9.28 0.14 -10.68
N ALA A 57 10.40 0.37 -9.99
CA ALA A 57 11.29 -0.70 -9.54
C ALA A 57 10.63 -1.62 -8.50
N MET A 58 9.88 -1.07 -7.53
CA MET A 58 9.14 -1.86 -6.52
C MET A 58 8.07 -2.75 -7.14
N LEU A 59 7.49 -2.32 -8.26
CA LEU A 59 6.42 -3.04 -8.96
C LEU A 59 6.93 -4.00 -10.04
N ARG A 60 8.26 -4.13 -10.21
CA ARG A 60 8.85 -4.99 -11.26
C ARG A 60 8.50 -6.47 -11.08
N THR A 61 8.42 -6.94 -9.85
CA THR A 61 8.10 -8.32 -9.47
C THR A 61 6.96 -8.35 -8.46
N PRO A 62 5.73 -7.98 -8.88
CA PRO A 62 4.62 -7.71 -7.96
C PRO A 62 4.13 -8.96 -7.21
N PHE A 63 4.51 -10.15 -7.68
CA PHE A 63 4.20 -11.44 -7.07
C PHE A 63 5.44 -12.17 -6.48
N GLY A 64 6.60 -11.50 -6.43
CA GLY A 64 7.89 -12.13 -6.11
C GLY A 64 8.71 -12.43 -7.36
N PRO A 65 10.00 -12.79 -7.21
CA PRO A 65 10.83 -13.21 -8.34
C PRO A 65 10.20 -14.42 -9.03
N GLU A 66 10.23 -14.44 -10.36
CA GLU A 66 9.96 -15.67 -11.12
C GLU A 66 11.05 -16.68 -10.72
N GLU A 67 10.68 -17.90 -10.36
CA GLU A 67 11.66 -18.95 -10.12
C GLU A 67 12.37 -19.21 -11.46
N ASP A 68 13.70 -19.05 -11.50
CA ASP A 68 14.50 -19.44 -12.67
C ASP A 68 14.42 -20.97 -12.79
N ASP A 69 13.65 -21.49 -13.77
CA ASP A 69 13.64 -22.91 -14.18
C ASP A 69 15.00 -23.37 -14.75
#